data_AF-A0A1F4CXK2-F1
#
_entry.id   AF-A0A1F4CXK2-F1
#
_cell.length_a   1.000
_cell.length_b   1.000
_cell.length_c   1.000
_cell.angle_alpha   90.00
_cell.angle_beta   90.00
_cell.angle_gamma   90.00
#
_symmetry.space_group_name_H-M   'P 1'
#
loop_
_entity.id
_entity.type
_entity.pdbx_description
1 polymer ?
#
loop_
_entity_poly.entity_id
_entity_poly.type
_entity_poly.pdbx_seq_one_letter_code
_entity_poly.pdbx_strand_id
1 'polypeptide(L)'
;MFRLLFAGGIQECARALAGDIARRYPAALANSPEPLVSQRRRSEILETVFLQARQFSQEHRLGVIGQIRLGGALKWQLKEMGYDEEFIDMAAEHLAASVAREPT
;
A
#
# COMPACT_ATOMS: atom_id res chain seq x y z
N MET A 1 -4.09 -5.02 -18.45
CA MET A 1 -4.24 -6.26 -17.67
C MET A 1 -2.88 -6.57 -17.04
N PHE A 2 -2.63 -6.12 -15.80
CA PHE A 2 -1.39 -6.43 -15.07
C PHE A 2 -1.71 -7.56 -14.09
N ARG A 3 -1.20 -8.76 -14.37
CA ARG A 3 -1.38 -9.97 -13.57
C ARG A 3 -0.16 -10.07 -12.65
N LEU A 4 -0.22 -9.47 -11.46
CA LEU A 4 0.77 -9.75 -10.43
C LEU A 4 0.47 -11.13 -9.87
N LEU A 5 1.25 -12.11 -10.32
CA LEU A 5 1.34 -13.41 -9.66
C LEU A 5 2.18 -13.18 -8.41
N PHE A 6 1.56 -12.84 -7.28
CA PHE A 6 2.21 -12.90 -5.98
C PHE A 6 2.43 -14.37 -5.63
N ALA A 7 3.44 -14.98 -6.25
CA ALA A 7 3.83 -16.35 -5.92
C ALA A 7 4.38 -16.42 -4.48
N GLY A 8 4.93 -15.33 -3.96
CA GLY A 8 5.40 -15.21 -2.59
C GLY A 8 4.43 -14.50 -1.65
N GLY A 9 4.64 -14.77 -0.37
CA GLY A 9 3.77 -14.32 0.72
C GLY A 9 3.81 -12.81 0.97
N ILE A 10 3.30 -12.42 2.14
CA ILE A 10 3.07 -11.04 2.58
C ILE A 10 4.22 -10.06 2.27
N GLN A 11 5.48 -10.49 2.39
CA GLN A 11 6.65 -9.64 2.14
C GLN A 11 6.80 -9.23 0.67
N GLU A 12 6.53 -10.14 -0.27
CA GLU A 12 6.61 -9.84 -1.70
C GLU A 12 5.48 -8.91 -2.12
N CYS A 13 4.27 -9.15 -1.61
CA CYS A 13 3.13 -8.25 -1.80
C CYS A 13 3.46 -6.84 -1.27
N ALA A 14 3.95 -6.71 -0.04
CA ALA A 14 4.33 -5.42 0.53
C ALA A 14 5.41 -4.69 -0.30
N ARG A 15 6.44 -5.40 -0.76
CA ARG A 15 7.50 -4.83 -1.61
C ARG A 15 6.94 -4.34 -2.95
N ALA A 16 6.06 -5.11 -3.58
CA ALA A 16 5.43 -4.72 -4.84
C ALA A 16 4.55 -3.47 -4.66
N LEU A 17 3.73 -3.42 -3.61
CA LEU A 17 2.90 -2.26 -3.29
C LEU A 17 3.76 -1.01 -3.05
N ALA A 18 4.83 -1.12 -2.26
CA ALA A 18 5.75 -0.02 -2.02
C ALA A 18 6.42 0.47 -3.31
N GLY A 19 6.86 -0.44 -4.18
CA GLY A 19 7.42 -0.09 -5.49
C GLY A 19 6.40 0.61 -6.40
N ASP A 20 5.14 0.16 -6.38
CA ASP A 20 4.06 0.75 -7.17
C ASP A 20 3.65 2.15 -6.66
N ILE A 21 3.74 2.38 -5.34
CA ILE A 21 3.62 3.70 -4.72
C ILE A 21 4.80 4.57 -5.16
N ALA A 22 6.04 4.12 -4.99
CA ALA A 22 7.25 4.88 -5.33
C ALA A 22 7.29 5.32 -6.80
N ARG A 23 6.79 4.49 -7.71
CA ARG A 23 6.70 4.82 -9.13
C ARG A 23 5.68 5.93 -9.43
N ARG A 24 4.57 5.99 -8.71
CA ARG A 24 3.45 6.92 -8.97
C ARG A 24 3.48 8.17 -8.11
N TYR A 25 4.05 8.05 -6.92
CA TYR A 25 4.13 9.09 -5.91
C TYR A 25 5.44 8.97 -5.11
N PRO A 26 6.57 9.41 -5.70
CA PRO A 26 7.90 9.29 -5.08
C PRO A 26 7.99 9.98 -3.71
N ALA A 27 8.89 9.49 -2.84
CA ALA A 27 9.11 10.05 -1.50
C ALA A 27 9.38 11.57 -1.51
N ALA A 28 10.14 12.08 -2.48
CA ALA A 28 10.40 13.52 -2.62
C ALA A 28 9.13 14.37 -2.82
N LEU A 29 8.08 13.82 -3.44
CA LEU A 29 6.78 14.49 -3.56
C LEU A 29 5.93 14.27 -2.30
N ALA A 30 5.99 13.07 -1.73
CA ALA A 30 5.23 12.72 -0.53
C ALA A 30 5.65 13.52 0.70
N ASN A 31 6.95 13.76 0.85
CA ASN A 31 7.56 14.46 1.97
C ASN A 31 7.65 15.98 1.74
N SER A 32 7.08 16.49 0.63
CA SER A 32 7.17 17.91 0.33
C SER A 32 6.36 18.71 1.36
N PRO A 33 6.93 19.76 1.97
CA PRO A 33 6.23 20.58 2.97
C PRO A 33 5.04 21.34 2.36
N GLU A 34 5.08 21.59 1.04
CA GLU A 34 3.97 22.11 0.28
C GLU A 34 3.38 20.98 -0.58
N PRO A 35 2.09 20.64 -0.43
CA PRO A 35 1.50 19.52 -1.15
C PRO A 35 1.40 19.84 -2.65
N LEU A 36 2.39 19.38 -3.41
CA LEU A 36 2.44 19.46 -4.87
C LEU A 36 1.36 18.60 -5.54
N VAL A 37 0.77 17.67 -4.78
CA VAL A 37 -0.33 16.81 -5.21
C VAL A 37 -1.49 16.97 -4.22
N SER A 38 -2.68 17.25 -4.75
CA SER A 38 -3.89 17.40 -3.94
C SER A 38 -4.17 16.13 -3.12
N GLN A 39 -4.74 16.29 -1.92
CA GLN A 39 -5.07 15.15 -1.06
C GLN A 39 -5.90 14.09 -1.79
N ARG A 40 -6.91 14.53 -2.55
CA ARG A 40 -7.75 13.65 -3.37
C ARG A 40 -6.93 12.80 -4.32
N ARG A 41 -5.99 13.40 -5.05
CA ARG A 41 -5.17 12.68 -6.02
C ARG A 41 -4.24 11.67 -5.33
N ARG A 42 -3.71 12.01 -4.15
CA ARG A 42 -2.91 11.07 -3.33
C ARG A 42 -3.74 9.85 -2.93
N SER A 43 -4.96 10.06 -2.43
CA SER A 43 -5.88 8.97 -2.08
C SER A 43 -6.23 8.10 -3.29
N GLU A 44 -6.55 8.69 -4.45
CA GLU A 44 -6.83 7.95 -5.69
C GLU A 44 -5.66 7.05 -6.12
N ILE A 45 -4.41 7.52 -5.97
CA ILE A 45 -3.21 6.74 -6.27
C ILE A 45 -3.12 5.54 -5.32
N LEU A 46 -3.28 5.75 -4.01
CA LEU A 46 -3.20 4.69 -3.01
C LEU A 46 -4.32 3.67 -3.18
N GLU A 47 -5.56 4.11 -3.40
CA GLU A 47 -6.70 3.23 -3.68
C GLU A 47 -6.42 2.35 -4.90
N THR A 48 -5.91 2.93 -5.98
CA THR A 48 -5.55 2.19 -7.20
C THR A 48 -4.49 1.13 -6.92
N VAL A 49 -3.45 1.45 -6.15
CA VAL A 49 -2.40 0.49 -5.79
C VAL A 49 -2.96 -0.61 -4.88
N PHE A 50 -3.79 -0.27 -3.90
CA PHE A 50 -4.32 -1.22 -2.92
C PHE A 50 -5.44 -2.12 -3.44
N LEU A 51 -5.92 -1.93 -4.67
CA LEU A 51 -6.73 -2.95 -5.36
C LEU A 51 -5.99 -4.29 -5.46
N GLN A 52 -4.67 -4.25 -5.68
CA GLN A 52 -3.84 -5.46 -5.76
C GLN A 52 -3.69 -6.14 -4.40
N ALA A 53 -3.59 -5.35 -3.32
CA ALA A 53 -3.55 -5.86 -1.95
C ALA A 53 -4.88 -6.54 -1.57
N ARG A 54 -6.02 -5.97 -1.99
CA ARG A 54 -7.34 -6.56 -1.78
C ARG A 54 -7.47 -7.90 -2.51
N GLN A 55 -7.05 -7.96 -3.78
CA GLN A 55 -7.04 -9.20 -4.55
C GLN A 55 -6.16 -10.28 -3.88
N PHE A 56 -4.93 -9.91 -3.49
CA PHE A 56 -4.02 -10.81 -2.75
C PHE A 56 -4.65 -11.32 -1.44
N SER A 57 -5.27 -10.42 -0.66
CA SER A 57 -5.95 -10.79 0.59
C SER A 57 -7.06 -11.82 0.37
N GLN A 58 -7.81 -11.71 -0.73
CA GLN A 58 -8.89 -12.64 -1.07
C GLN A 58 -8.35 -13.98 -1.58
N GLU A 59 -7.41 -13.95 -2.54
CA GLU A 59 -6.81 -15.15 -3.14
C GLU A 59 -6.09 -16.02 -2.10
N HIS A 60 -5.39 -15.39 -1.16
CA HIS A 60 -4.64 -16.08 -0.10
C HIS A 60 -5.41 -16.22 1.23
N ARG A 61 -6.69 -15.81 1.27
CA ARG A 61 -7.56 -15.84 2.46
C ARG A 61 -6.88 -15.28 3.70
N LEU A 62 -6.27 -14.10 3.57
CA LEU A 62 -5.62 -13.45 4.71
C LEU A 62 -6.66 -13.11 5.78
N GLY A 63 -6.57 -13.77 6.94
CA GLY A 63 -7.28 -13.35 8.14
C GLY A 63 -6.70 -12.07 8.73
N VAL A 64 -7.31 -11.56 9.80
CA VAL A 64 -6.94 -10.30 10.48
C VAL A 64 -5.44 -10.22 10.79
N ILE A 65 -4.83 -11.29 11.30
CA ILE A 65 -3.38 -11.33 11.59
C ILE A 65 -2.55 -11.15 10.31
N GLY A 66 -2.97 -11.76 9.21
CA GLY A 66 -2.32 -11.62 7.90
C GLY A 66 -2.38 -10.19 7.37
N GLN A 67 -3.53 -9.53 7.55
CA GLN A 67 -3.72 -8.12 7.19
C GLN A 67 -2.83 -7.19 8.02
N ILE A 68 -2.74 -7.41 9.33
CA ILE A 68 -1.84 -6.66 10.22
C ILE A 68 -0.39 -6.84 9.78
N ARG A 69 0.02 -8.08 9.48
CA ARG A 69 1.37 -8.37 8.98
C ARG A 69 1.66 -7.70 7.64
N LEU A 70 0.68 -7.61 6.75
CA LEU A 70 0.81 -6.89 5.48
C LEU A 70 0.97 -5.38 5.70
N GLY A 71 0.18 -4.78 6.59
CA GLY A 71 0.32 -3.38 6.98
C GLY A 71 1.71 -3.10 7.56
N GLY A 72 2.16 -3.89 8.52
CA GLY A 72 3.49 -3.75 9.12
C GLY A 72 4.63 -3.91 8.09
N ALA A 73 4.51 -4.89 7.19
CA ALA A 73 5.49 -5.08 6.11
C ALA A 73 5.52 -3.88 5.16
N LEU A 74 4.37 -3.34 4.75
CA LEU A 74 4.30 -2.14 3.91
C LEU A 74 4.96 -0.94 4.59
N LYS A 75 4.65 -0.70 5.87
CA LYS A 75 5.26 0.40 6.64
C LYS A 75 6.79 0.32 6.61
N TRP A 76 7.34 -0.88 6.80
CA TRP A 76 8.79 -1.08 6.76
C TRP A 76 9.38 -0.81 5.36
N GLN A 77 8.74 -1.30 4.29
CA GLN A 77 9.22 -1.05 2.93
C GLN A 77 9.21 0.45 2.58
N LEU A 78 8.15 1.18 2.95
CA LEU A 78 8.07 2.62 2.72
C LEU A 78 9.11 3.39 3.54
N LYS A 79 9.37 2.97 4.78
CA LYS A 79 10.43 3.55 5.61
C LYS A 79 11.81 3.41 4.96
N GLU A 80 12.15 2.23 4.46
CA GLU A 80 13.42 1.99 3.75
C GLU A 80 13.52 2.81 2.44
N MET A 81 12.40 3.16 1.83
CA MET A 81 12.34 4.03 0.65
C MET A 81 12.41 5.54 0.99
N GLY A 82 12.49 5.90 2.27
CA GLY A 82 12.65 7.28 2.74
C GLY A 82 11.35 8.09 2.83
N TYR A 83 10.20 7.44 2.93
CA TYR A 83 8.94 8.14 3.20
C TYR A 83 8.85 8.60 4.66
N ASP A 84 8.23 9.75 4.88
CA ASP A 84 7.98 10.26 6.23
C ASP A 84 6.89 9.49 6.95
N GLU A 85 6.95 9.49 8.29
CA GLU A 85 6.06 8.71 9.16
C GLU A 85 4.58 9.04 8.96
N GLU A 86 4.25 10.32 8.75
CA GLU A 86 2.87 10.77 8.46
C GLU A 86 2.31 10.12 7.19
N PHE A 87 3.10 10.07 6.12
CA PHE A 87 2.68 9.41 4.88
C PHE A 87 2.57 7.89 5.06
N ILE A 88 3.51 7.29 5.80
CA ILE A 88 3.53 5.85 6.08
C ILE A 88 2.27 5.42 6.83
N ASP A 89 1.87 6.17 7.85
CA ASP A 89 0.68 5.86 8.65
C ASP A 89 -0.60 6.01 7.83
N MET A 90 -0.73 7.12 7.09
CA MET A 90 -1.85 7.30 6.15
C MET A 90 -1.92 6.15 5.13
N ALA A 91 -0.81 5.76 4.51
CA ALA A 91 -0.79 4.67 3.55
C ALA A 91 -1.21 3.33 4.18
N ALA A 92 -0.79 3.06 5.42
CA ALA A 92 -1.17 1.86 6.15
C ALA A 92 -2.66 1.83 6.53
N GLU A 93 -3.25 2.98 6.91
CA GLU A 93 -4.68 3.10 7.18
C GLU A 93 -5.51 2.85 5.91
N HIS A 94 -5.12 3.45 4.79
CA HIS A 94 -5.75 3.22 3.50
C HIS A 94 -5.64 1.75 3.06
N LEU A 95 -4.48 1.11 3.29
CA LEU A 95 -4.31 -0.31 3.03
C LEU A 95 -5.25 -1.16 3.90
N ALA A 96 -5.31 -0.90 5.21
CA ALA A 96 -6.17 -1.61 6.14
C ALA A 96 -7.64 -1.51 5.72
N ALA A 97 -8.10 -0.31 5.38
CA ALA A 97 -9.45 -0.08 4.86
C ALA A 97 -9.73 -0.83 3.54
N SER A 98 -8.73 -0.95 2.65
CA SER A 98 -8.86 -1.68 1.40
C SER A 98 -9.03 -3.19 1.59
N VAL A 99 -8.27 -3.79 2.53
CA VAL A 99 -8.26 -5.25 2.74
C VAL A 99 -9.30 -5.74 3.74
N ALA A 100 -9.78 -4.88 4.64
CA ALA A 100 -10.79 -5.23 5.65
C ALA A 100 -12.20 -5.45 5.07
N ARG A 101 -12.49 -4.98 3.85
CA ARG A 101 -13.83 -5.09 3.25
C ARG A 101 -14.06 -6.50 2.70
N GLU A 102 -14.97 -7.24 3.32
CA GLU A 102 -15.55 -8.45 2.75
C GLU A 102 -16.14 -8.15 1.35
N PRO A 103 -16.05 -9.09 0.40
CA PRO A 103 -16.77 -8.94 -0.87
C PRO A 103 -18.27 -8.98 -0.58
N THR A 104 -18.95 -7.84 -0.76
CA THR A 104 -20.39 -7.81 -1.06
C THR A 104 -20.68 -8.46 -2.39
#